data_AF-A0A926P5X7-F1
#
_entry.id   AF-A0A926P5X7-F1
#
_cell.length_a   1.000
_cell.length_b   1.000
_cell.length_c   1.000
_cell.angle_alpha   90.00
_cell.angle_beta   90.00
_cell.angle_gamma   90.00
#
_symmetry.space_group_name_H-M   'P 1'
#
loop_
_entity.id
_entity.type
_entity.pdbx_description
1 polymer ?
#
loop_
_entity_poly.entity_id
_entity_poly.type
_entity_poly.pdbx_seq_one_letter_code
_entity_poly.pdbx_strand_id
1 'polypeptide(L)' 'MSRQSISLTRPNDEWLKAQVESEEYSSKSEVINDLIRKAREMQEIRKKLIAAEASGFSNRTPEQIRADARAKLRNAADL' A
#
# COMPACT_ATOMS: atom_id res chain seq x y z
N MET A 1 -22.37 -6.38 4.35
CA MET A 1 -21.50 -7.06 3.36
C MET A 1 -22.31 -8.16 2.68
N SER A 2 -22.17 -8.36 1.35
CA SER A 2 -22.72 -9.54 0.70
C SER A 2 -21.85 -10.76 1.03
N ARG A 3 -22.48 -11.86 1.44
CA ARG A 3 -21.76 -13.08 1.77
C ARG A 3 -21.21 -13.71 0.48
N GLN A 4 -19.90 -13.87 0.41
CA GLN A 4 -19.25 -14.64 -0.65
C GLN A 4 -18.80 -15.99 -0.10
N SER A 5 -19.10 -17.06 -0.82
CA SER A 5 -18.61 -18.40 -0.49
C SER A 5 -17.35 -18.67 -1.31
N ILE A 6 -16.21 -18.85 -0.64
CA ILE A 6 -14.91 -19.04 -1.26
C ILE A 6 -14.31 -20.33 -0.69
N SER A 7 -13.80 -21.20 -1.56
CA SER A 7 -13.05 -22.39 -1.13
C SER A 7 -11.58 -22.06 -1.03
N LEU A 8 -10.95 -22.43 0.09
CA LEU A 8 -9.54 -22.22 0.34
C LEU A 8 -8.80 -23.55 0.37
N THR A 9 -7.53 -23.54 0.02
CA THR A 9 -6.66 -24.69 0.18
C THR A 9 -6.49 -24.99 1.68
N ARG A 10 -6.25 -26.26 2.01
CA ARG A 10 -6.09 -26.71 3.40
C ARG A 10 -5.06 -25.88 4.19
N PRO A 11 -3.85 -25.59 3.67
CA PRO A 11 -2.88 -24.78 4.41
C PRO A 11 -3.36 -23.36 4.71
N ASN A 12 -4.11 -22.74 3.78
CA ASN A 12 -4.64 -21.40 3.97
C ASN A 12 -5.77 -21.38 5.01
N ASP A 13 -6.63 -22.41 5.02
CA ASP A 13 -7.68 -22.52 6.02
C ASP A 13 -7.12 -22.72 7.44
N GLU A 14 -6.10 -23.58 7.57
CA GLU A 14 -5.37 -23.81 8.82
C GLU A 14 -4.69 -22.53 9.31
N TRP A 15 -4.01 -21.80 8.41
CA TRP A 15 -3.39 -20.51 8.74
C TRP A 15 -4.42 -19.47 9.18
N LEU A 16 -5.54 -19.31 8.46
CA LEU A 16 -6.62 -18.38 8.85
C LEU A 16 -7.25 -18.75 10.20
N LYS A 17 -7.36 -20.05 10.50
CA LYS A 17 -7.87 -20.52 11.79
C LYS A 17 -6.91 -20.11 12.91
N ALA A 18 -5.60 -20.27 12.71
CA ALA A 18 -4.60 -19.86 13.70
C ALA A 18 -4.62 -18.34 13.99
N GLN A 19 -4.94 -17.50 12.99
CA GLN A 19 -5.11 -16.05 13.19
C GLN A 19 -6.35 -15.66 14.00
N VAL A 20 -7.41 -16.48 13.94
CA VAL A 20 -8.60 -16.27 14.78
C VAL A 20 -8.35 -16.82 16.19
N GLU A 21 -7.64 -17.94 16.30
CA GLU A 21 -7.24 -18.55 17.57
C GLU A 21 -6.26 -17.67 18.37
N SER A 22 -5.49 -16.79 17.72
CA SER A 22 -4.64 -15.80 18.39
C SER A 22 -5.41 -14.62 19.01
N GLU A 23 -6.75 -14.61 18.89
CA GLU A 23 -7.64 -13.53 19.35
C GLU A 23 -7.38 -12.16 18.71
N GLU A 24 -6.47 -12.07 17.73
CA GLU A 24 -6.21 -10.84 16.97
C GLU A 24 -7.36 -10.48 16.02
N TYR A 25 -8.17 -11.47 15.63
CA TYR A 25 -9.30 -11.31 14.72
C TYR A 25 -10.52 -12.09 15.21
N SER A 26 -11.72 -11.51 15.03
CA SER A 26 -12.99 -12.11 15.44
C SER A 26 -13.48 -13.20 14.47
N SER A 27 -13.01 -13.20 13.23
CA SER A 27 -13.44 -14.16 12.21
C SER A 27 -12.46 -14.30 11.04
N LYS A 28 -12.52 -15.43 10.34
CA LYS A 28 -11.74 -15.66 9.10
C LYS A 28 -12.04 -14.59 8.03
N SER A 29 -13.28 -14.10 7.96
CA SER A 29 -13.67 -13.04 7.02
C SER A 29 -12.99 -11.71 7.35
N GLU A 30 -12.75 -11.41 8.62
CA GLU A 30 -12.03 -10.21 9.03
C GLU A 30 -10.56 -10.27 8.60
N VAL A 31 -9.90 -11.41 8.82
CA VAL A 31 -8.52 -11.64 8.36
C VAL A 31 -8.42 -11.47 6.84
N ILE A 32 -9.35 -12.05 6.08
CA ILE A 32 -9.38 -11.92 4.61
C ILE A 32 -9.57 -10.46 4.18
N ASN A 33 -10.46 -9.71 4.84
CA ASN A 33 -10.66 -8.30 4.53
C ASN A 33 -9.43 -7.45 4.83
N ASP A 34 -8.73 -7.71 5.93
CA ASP A 34 -7.46 -7.05 6.27
C ASP A 34 -6.37 -7.36 5.23
N LEU A 35 -6.25 -8.63 4.81
CA LEU A 35 -5.35 -9.03 3.72
C LEU A 35 -5.65 -8.30 2.41
N ILE A 36 -6.93 -8.17 2.04
CA ILE A 36 -7.33 -7.44 0.83
C ILE A 36 -6.94 -5.96 0.95
N ARG A 37 -7.13 -5.35 2.12
CA ARG A 37 -6.73 -3.95 2.36
C ARG A 37 -5.22 -3.78 2.21
N LYS A 38 -4.43 -4.63 2.87
CA LYS A 38 -2.95 -4.65 2.74
C LYS A 38 -2.50 -4.84 1.30
N ALA A 39 -3.15 -5.74 0.55
CA ALA A 39 -2.84 -5.98 -0.85
C ALA A 39 -3.12 -4.74 -1.73
N ARG A 40 -4.22 -4.03 -1.50
CA ARG A 40 -4.56 -2.77 -2.22
C ARG A 40 -3.55 -1.67 -1.92
N GLU A 41 -3.19 -1.48 -0.66
CA GLU A 41 -2.17 -0.50 -0.27
C GLU A 41 -0.82 -0.79 -0.94
N MET A 42 -0.40 -2.06 -0.94
CA MET A 42 0.83 -2.49 -1.60
C MET A 42 0.77 -2.30 -3.13
N GLN A 43 -0.38 -2.52 -3.76
CA GLN A 43 -0.55 -2.27 -5.19
C GLN A 43 -0.37 -0.79 -5.54
N GLU A 44 -0.90 0.13 -4.75
CA GLU A 44 -0.72 1.56 -4.97
C GLU A 44 0.74 2.00 -4.83
N ILE A 45 1.45 1.47 -3.83
CA ILE A 45 2.89 1.72 -3.67
C ILE A 45 3.67 1.17 -4.87
N ARG A 46 3.41 -0.08 -5.28
CA ARG A 46 4.07 -0.69 -6.45
C ARG A 46 3.84 0.10 -7.72
N LYS A 47 2.61 0.56 -7.95
CA LYS A 47 2.28 1.39 -9.12
C LYS A 47 3.09 2.68 -9.15
N LYS A 48 3.25 3.35 -8.00
CA LYS A 48 4.07 4.56 -7.89
C LYS A 48 5.56 4.28 -8.12
N LEU A 49 6.07 3.17 -7.61
CA LEU A 49 7.46 2.75 -7.83
C LEU A 49 7.73 2.46 -9.30
N ILE A 50 6.87 1.69 -9.96
CA ILE A 50 7.00 1.40 -11.40
C ILE A 50 6.98 2.69 -12.21
N ALA A 51 6.09 3.63 -11.89
CA ALA A 51 6.04 4.92 -12.57
C ALA A 51 7.32 5.75 -12.33
N ALA A 52 7.87 5.72 -11.12
CA ALA A 52 9.11 6.40 -10.79
C ALA A 52 10.32 5.80 -11.53
N GLU A 53 10.43 4.47 -11.56
CA GLU A 53 11.48 3.75 -12.30
C GLU A 53 11.39 4.02 -13.81
N ALA A 54 10.18 4.01 -14.37
CA ALA A 54 9.95 4.33 -15.78
C ALA A 54 10.25 5.80 -16.13
N SER A 55 10.14 6.71 -15.17
CA SER A 55 10.45 8.15 -15.36
C SER A 55 11.96 8.44 -15.42
N GLY A 56 12.80 7.44 -15.14
CA GLY A 56 14.25 7.56 -15.12
C GLY A 56 14.80 8.17 -13.84
N PHE A 57 16.11 8.04 -13.65
CA PHE A 57 16.81 8.55 -12.47
C PHE A 57 17.28 9.99 -12.69
N SER A 58 17.10 10.83 -11.67
CA SER A 58 17.60 12.19 -11.67
C SER A 58 19.00 12.26 -11.04
N ASN A 59 19.89 13.05 -11.65
CA ASN A 59 21.22 13.35 -11.10
C ASN A 59 21.23 14.56 -10.16
N ARG A 60 20.06 15.02 -9.72
CA ARG A 60 19.93 16.21 -8.87
C ARG A 60 20.42 15.94 -7.46
N THR A 61 21.18 16.88 -6.91
CA THR A 61 21.60 16.81 -5.51
C THR A 61 20.46 17.24 -4.57
N PRO A 62 20.49 16.84 -3.29
CA PRO A 62 19.51 17.28 -2.30
C PRO A 62 19.39 18.81 -2.18
N GLU A 63 20.50 19.55 -2.35
CA GLU A 63 20.54 21.01 -2.31
C GLU A 63 19.77 21.62 -3.48
N GLN A 64 19.96 21.08 -4.69
CA GLN A 64 19.25 21.49 -5.89
C GLN A 64 17.74 21.23 -5.76
N ILE A 65 17.35 20.07 -5.23
CA ILE A 65 15.94 19.73 -4.97
C ILE A 65 15.31 20.72 -3.98
N ARG A 66 16.04 21.06 -2.91
CA ARG A 66 15.57 22.02 -1.89
C ARG A 66 15.44 23.43 -2.43
N ALA A 67 16.39 23.88 -3.25
CA ALA A 67 16.35 25.20 -3.89
C ALA A 67 15.14 25.30 -4.83
N ASP A 68 14.91 24.28 -5.67
CA ASP A 68 13.76 24.17 -6.56
C ASP A 68 12.43 24.20 -5.80
N ALA A 69 12.32 23.45 -4.71
CA ALA A 69 11.11 23.41 -3.90
C ALA A 69 10.81 24.78 -3.28
N ARG A 70 11.82 25.48 -2.75
CA ARG A 70 11.67 26.85 -2.21
C ARG A 70 11.27 27.85 -3.28
N ALA A 71 11.86 27.77 -4.48
CA ALA A 71 11.52 28.64 -5.59
C ALA A 71 10.06 28.45 -6.03
N LYS A 72 9.59 27.20 -6.14
CA LYS A 72 8.20 26.87 -6.49
C LYS A 72 7.20 27.39 -5.44
N LEU A 73 7.52 27.25 -4.16
CA LEU A 73 6.67 27.74 -3.06
C LEU A 73 6.53 29.26 -3.07
N ARG A 74 7.63 29.99 -3.30
CA ARG A 74 7.59 31.45 -3.39
C ARG A 74 6.71 31.91 -4.57
N ASN A 75 6.93 31.32 -5.74
CA ASN A 75 6.18 31.68 -6.94
C ASN A 75 4.68 31.34 -6.85
N ALA A 76 4.30 30.36 -6.01
CA ALA A 76 2.91 30.02 -5.76
C ALA A 76 2.23 30.93 -4.72
N ALA A 77 3.00 31.64 -3.89
CA ALA A 77 2.50 32.63 -2.93
C ALA A 77 2.38 34.04 -3.52
N ASP A 78 3.04 34.28 -4.66
CA ASP A 78 3.00 35.53 -5.42
C ASP A 78 1.82 35.57 -6.45
N LEU A 79 0.93 34.57 -6.43
CA LEU A 79 -0.32 34.44 -7.20
C LEU A 79 -1.54 34.48 -6.28
#